data_AF-A0A7X6WBU5-F1
#
_entry.id   AF-A0A7X6WBU5-F1
#
_cell.length_a   1.000
_cell.length_b   1.000
_cell.length_c   1.000
_cell.angle_alpha   90.00
_cell.angle_beta   90.00
_cell.angle_gamma   90.00
#
_symmetry.space_group_name_H-M   'P 1'
#
loop_
_entity.id
_entity.type
_entity.pdbx_description
1 polymer ?
#
loop_
_entity_poly.entity_id
_entity_poly.type
_entity_poly.pdbx_seq_one_letter_code
_entity_poly.pdbx_strand_id
1 'polypeptide(L)'
;VFARKTESAIISDDTYNYEVYSYTKKITNMVRVDKALLKEGENVLLIDDFLANGRAAFGLAKIVEQAGGNVVGIGIAIEKGFQPGRKYLEDEGVRVESLAIIDYFKDGKVYFK
;
A
#
# COMPACT_ATOMS: atom_id res chain seq x y z
N VAL A 1 6.59 11.21 5.49
CA VAL A 1 5.52 10.59 6.31
C VAL A 1 5.70 9.08 6.25
N PHE A 2 5.62 8.36 7.37
CA PHE A 2 5.75 6.89 7.38
C PHE A 2 4.49 6.28 7.99
N ALA A 3 3.84 5.36 7.28
CA ALA A 3 2.75 4.56 7.82
C ALA A 3 3.28 3.31 8.52
N ARG A 4 2.65 2.88 9.62
CA ARG A 4 3.13 1.75 10.43
C ARG A 4 2.03 0.71 10.66
N LYS A 5 2.46 -0.53 10.86
CA LYS A 5 1.61 -1.73 11.01
C LYS A 5 1.51 -2.25 12.46
N THR A 6 2.30 -1.69 13.37
CA THR A 6 2.37 -2.04 14.79
C THR A 6 2.32 -0.78 15.65
N GLU A 7 1.74 -0.90 16.84
CA GLU A 7 1.76 0.15 17.85
C GLU A 7 3.19 0.56 18.17
N SER A 8 3.45 1.85 18.06
CA SER A 8 4.72 2.48 18.40
C SER A 8 4.40 3.52 19.46
N ALA A 9 5.19 3.57 20.53
CA ALA A 9 5.04 4.50 21.65
C ALA A 9 5.13 6.01 21.29
N ILE A 10 5.24 6.35 20.00
CA ILE A 10 5.44 7.71 19.47
C ILE A 10 4.22 8.15 18.61
N ILE A 11 3.28 7.26 18.31
CA ILE A 11 2.05 7.63 17.58
C ILE A 11 1.04 8.16 18.60
N SER A 12 0.52 9.36 18.37
CA SER A 12 -0.56 9.90 19.18
C SER A 12 -1.83 9.05 19.03
N ASP A 13 -2.73 9.07 20.01
CA ASP A 13 -4.01 8.35 19.90
C ASP A 13 -4.87 8.86 18.71
N ASP A 14 -4.53 10.00 18.12
CA ASP A 14 -5.26 10.62 17.00
C ASP A 14 -4.70 10.19 15.64
N THR A 15 -5.27 9.12 15.10
CA THR A 15 -4.83 8.50 13.84
C THR A 15 -5.97 8.30 12.85
N TYR A 16 -5.63 8.34 11.56
CA TYR A 16 -6.42 7.69 10.52
C TYR A 16 -6.12 6.18 10.53
N ASN A 17 -7.16 5.36 10.38
CA ASN A 17 -7.08 3.93 10.53
C ASN A 17 -7.74 3.21 9.35
N TYR A 18 -7.17 2.08 8.94
CA TYR A 18 -7.80 1.18 8.00
C TYR A 18 -7.44 -0.29 8.29
N GLU A 19 -8.44 -1.17 8.23
CA GLU A 19 -8.26 -2.60 8.43
C GLU A 19 -7.81 -3.30 7.15
N VAL A 20 -6.70 -4.03 7.23
CA VAL A 20 -6.12 -4.77 6.12
C VAL A 20 -6.08 -6.25 6.47
N TYR A 21 -6.92 -7.03 5.78
CA TYR A 21 -6.92 -8.48 5.93
C TYR A 21 -5.73 -9.14 5.22
N SER A 22 -4.96 -9.94 5.96
CA SER A 22 -3.86 -10.74 5.44
C SER A 22 -4.32 -12.17 5.16
N TYR A 23 -4.54 -12.52 3.89
CA TYR A 23 -4.92 -13.88 3.50
C TYR A 23 -3.85 -14.93 3.79
N THR A 24 -2.56 -14.56 3.71
CA THR A 24 -1.45 -15.47 4.03
C THR A 24 -1.34 -15.78 5.52
N LYS A 25 -1.64 -14.81 6.39
CA LYS A 25 -1.56 -14.99 7.85
C LYS A 25 -2.93 -15.22 8.52
N LYS A 26 -4.03 -15.09 7.77
CA LYS A 26 -5.42 -15.13 8.24
C LYS A 26 -5.69 -14.20 9.44
N ILE A 27 -5.03 -13.05 9.47
CA ILE A 27 -5.18 -12.02 10.50
C ILE A 27 -5.55 -10.68 9.86
N THR A 28 -6.35 -9.89 10.55
CA THR A 28 -6.57 -8.47 10.23
C THR A 28 -5.50 -7.66 10.92
N ASN A 29 -4.81 -6.79 10.17
CA ASN A 29 -3.89 -5.81 10.73
C ASN A 29 -4.47 -4.42 10.52
N MET A 30 -4.21 -3.51 11.45
CA MET A 30 -4.60 -2.12 11.31
C MET A 30 -3.42 -1.32 10.76
N VAL A 31 -3.64 -0.60 9.66
CA VAL A 31 -2.70 0.40 9.15
C VAL A 31 -3.11 1.74 9.74
N ARG A 32 -2.14 2.48 10.28
CA ARG A 32 -2.37 3.76 10.96
C ARG A 32 -1.43 4.84 10.45
N VAL A 33 -1.94 6.06 10.34
CA VAL A 33 -1.16 7.28 10.09
C VAL A 33 -1.63 8.37 11.05
N ASP A 34 -0.69 9.04 11.71
CA ASP A 34 -0.99 10.17 12.59
C ASP A 34 -1.63 11.31 11.79
N LYS A 35 -2.74 11.87 12.30
CA LYS A 35 -3.49 12.91 11.57
C LYS A 35 -2.67 14.17 11.33
N ALA A 36 -1.69 14.47 12.18
CA ALA A 36 -0.81 15.63 12.01
C ALA A 36 0.09 15.53 10.76
N LEU A 37 0.18 14.35 10.14
CA LEU A 37 1.06 14.07 9.01
C LEU A 37 0.37 14.13 7.64
N LEU A 38 -0.95 14.29 7.59
CA LEU A 38 -1.71 14.41 6.34
C LEU A 38 -2.61 15.62 6.41
N LYS A 39 -2.50 16.51 5.42
CA LYS A 39 -3.37 17.69 5.32
C LYS A 39 -4.38 17.52 4.19
N GLU A 40 -5.55 18.12 4.39
CA GLU A 40 -6.60 18.17 3.38
C GLU A 40 -6.08 18.81 2.09
N GLY A 41 -6.44 18.22 0.95
CA GLY A 41 -6.06 18.69 -0.38
C GLY A 41 -4.63 18.32 -0.83
N GLU A 42 -3.82 17.67 0.00
CA GLU A 42 -2.46 17.26 -0.40
C GLU A 42 -2.48 16.18 -1.50
N ASN A 43 -1.56 16.30 -2.45
CA ASN A 43 -1.30 15.28 -3.45
C ASN A 43 -0.24 14.30 -2.92
N VAL A 44 -0.64 13.05 -2.71
CA VAL A 44 0.19 12.02 -2.06
C VAL A 44 0.55 10.92 -3.04
N LEU A 45 1.86 10.68 -3.19
CA LEU A 45 2.41 9.50 -3.85
C LEU A 45 2.74 8.45 -2.78
N LEU A 46 2.09 7.30 -2.85
CA LEU A 46 2.40 6.18 -1.96
C LEU A 46 3.59 5.40 -2.49
N ILE A 47 4.51 4.99 -1.61
CA ILE A 47 5.68 4.18 -1.95
C ILE A 47 5.71 2.93 -1.07
N ASP A 48 5.93 1.76 -1.67
CA ASP A 48 6.08 0.49 -0.95
C ASP A 48 7.15 -0.41 -1.57
N ASP A 49 7.67 -1.36 -0.80
CA ASP A 49 8.71 -2.27 -1.24
C ASP A 49 8.18 -3.38 -2.17
N PHE A 50 7.08 -4.02 -1.78
CA PHE A 50 6.49 -5.16 -2.50
C PHE A 50 5.01 -4.98 -2.81
N LEU A 51 4.65 -5.16 -4.08
CA LEU A 51 3.25 -5.36 -4.48
C LEU A 51 2.94 -6.85 -4.67
N ALA A 52 1.95 -7.31 -3.90
CA ALA A 52 1.46 -8.69 -3.91
C ALA A 52 -0.06 -8.72 -4.19
N ASN A 53 -0.88 -8.74 -3.14
CA ASN A 53 -2.34 -8.70 -3.25
C ASN A 53 -2.93 -7.28 -3.19
N GLY A 54 -2.10 -6.23 -3.12
CA GLY A 54 -2.53 -4.82 -3.13
C GLY A 54 -3.22 -4.29 -1.86
N ARG A 55 -3.57 -5.15 -0.88
CA ARG A 55 -4.39 -4.77 0.28
C ARG A 55 -3.78 -3.68 1.17
N ALA A 56 -2.46 -3.71 1.40
CA ALA A 56 -1.80 -2.69 2.22
C ALA A 56 -1.80 -1.33 1.52
N ALA A 57 -1.39 -1.30 0.25
CA ALA A 57 -1.38 -0.10 -0.57
C ALA A 57 -2.78 0.51 -0.72
N PHE A 58 -3.81 -0.33 -0.88
CA PHE A 58 -5.21 0.11 -0.86
C PHE A 58 -5.63 0.71 0.48
N GLY A 59 -5.26 0.08 1.60
CA GLY A 59 -5.54 0.64 2.93
C GLY A 59 -4.88 2.00 3.16
N LEU A 60 -3.66 2.20 2.65
CA LEU A 60 -2.98 3.49 2.67
C LEU A 60 -3.69 4.53 1.78
N ALA A 61 -4.14 4.14 0.59
CA ALA A 61 -4.93 5.01 -0.27
C ALA A 61 -6.21 5.47 0.43
N LYS A 62 -6.92 4.57 1.12
CA LYS A 62 -8.10 4.91 1.91
C LYS A 62 -7.81 5.84 3.09
N ILE A 63 -6.65 5.73 3.72
CA ILE A 63 -6.22 6.68 4.76
C ILE A 63 -6.00 8.08 4.17
N VAL A 64 -5.37 8.19 3.01
CA VAL A 64 -5.19 9.48 2.32
C VAL A 64 -6.55 10.09 1.95
N GLU A 65 -7.48 9.28 1.42
CA GLU A 65 -8.84 9.73 1.14
C GLU A 65 -9.59 10.20 2.41
N GLN A 66 -9.46 9.47 3.53
CA GLN A 66 -10.04 9.88 4.83
C GLN A 66 -9.48 11.22 5.32
N ALA A 67 -8.24 11.55 4.99
CA ALA A 67 -7.62 12.83 5.30
C ALA A 67 -8.05 13.97 4.34
N GLY A 68 -8.89 13.68 3.35
CA GLY A 68 -9.26 14.63 2.30
C GLY A 68 -8.12 14.90 1.30
N GLY A 69 -7.11 14.03 1.26
CA GLY A 69 -6.00 14.10 0.31
C GLY A 69 -6.30 13.36 -1.00
N ASN A 70 -5.46 13.60 -2.00
CA ASN A 70 -5.54 12.99 -3.32
C ASN A 70 -4.41 11.98 -3.51
N VAL A 71 -4.73 10.72 -3.81
CA VAL A 71 -3.72 9.73 -4.18
C VAL A 71 -3.37 9.91 -5.66
N VAL A 72 -2.16 10.36 -5.95
CA VAL A 72 -1.72 10.59 -7.35
C VAL A 72 -1.14 9.34 -8.02
N GLY A 73 -0.85 8.31 -7.22
CA GLY A 73 -0.36 7.03 -7.68
C GLY A 73 0.32 6.24 -6.56
N ILE A 74 0.79 5.04 -6.93
CA ILE A 74 1.52 4.13 -6.07
C ILE A 74 2.80 3.71 -6.80
N GLY A 75 3.95 4.02 -6.21
CA GLY A 75 5.26 3.56 -6.66
C GLY A 75 5.70 2.32 -5.89
N ILE A 76 6.11 1.27 -6.59
CA ILE A 76 6.49 -0.01 -6.01
C ILE A 76 7.91 -0.38 -6.45
N ALA A 77 8.76 -0.81 -5.52
CA ALA A 77 10.08 -1.30 -5.89
C ALA A 77 10.00 -2.63 -6.64
N ILE A 78 9.33 -3.64 -6.08
CA ILE A 78 9.19 -4.98 -6.67
C ILE A 78 7.72 -5.43 -6.69
N GLU A 79 7.20 -5.69 -7.87
CA GLU A 79 5.87 -6.24 -8.06
C GLU A 79 5.95 -7.73 -8.40
N LYS A 80 5.08 -8.53 -7.77
CA LYS A 80 4.80 -9.91 -8.22
C LYS A 80 3.67 -9.87 -9.25
N GLY A 81 4.02 -9.74 -10.53
CA GLY A 81 3.08 -9.55 -11.64
C GLY A 81 2.11 -10.72 -11.86
N PHE A 82 2.46 -11.90 -11.38
CA PHE A 82 1.59 -13.09 -11.34
C PHE A 82 0.54 -13.06 -10.21
N GLN A 83 0.50 -12.00 -9.37
CA GLN A 83 -0.49 -11.81 -8.30
C GLN A 83 -1.48 -10.68 -8.65
N PRO A 84 -2.70 -10.67 -8.08
CA PRO A 84 -3.76 -9.77 -8.54
C PRO A 84 -3.63 -8.32 -8.06
N GLY A 85 -2.59 -7.96 -7.29
CA GLY A 85 -2.52 -6.67 -6.59
C GLY A 85 -2.54 -5.44 -7.48
N ARG A 86 -1.82 -5.46 -8.62
CA ARG A 86 -1.85 -4.35 -9.58
C ARG A 86 -3.25 -4.13 -10.14
N LYS A 87 -3.84 -5.19 -10.70
CA LYS A 87 -5.18 -5.12 -11.28
C LYS A 87 -6.20 -4.62 -10.27
N TYR A 88 -6.14 -5.11 -9.03
CA TYR A 88 -7.03 -4.66 -7.97
C TYR A 88 -6.92 -3.14 -7.71
N LEU A 89 -5.72 -2.58 -7.67
CA LEU A 89 -5.52 -1.14 -7.46
C LEU A 89 -5.94 -0.31 -8.69
N GLU A 90 -5.65 -0.79 -9.89
CA GLU A 90 -6.04 -0.13 -11.14
C GLU A 90 -7.57 -0.13 -11.33
N ASP A 91 -8.26 -1.21 -10.96
CA ASP A 91 -9.73 -1.31 -10.97
C ASP A 91 -10.38 -0.31 -9.98
N GLU A 92 -9.66 0.08 -8.91
CA GLU A 92 -10.06 1.13 -7.97
C GLU A 92 -9.66 2.55 -8.44
N GLY A 93 -9.17 2.69 -9.68
CA GLY A 93 -8.79 3.96 -10.28
C GLY A 93 -7.42 4.48 -9.87
N VAL A 94 -6.57 3.65 -9.24
CA VAL A 94 -5.25 4.06 -8.76
C VAL A 94 -4.16 3.70 -9.76
N ARG A 95 -3.36 4.68 -10.17
CA ARG A 95 -2.17 4.48 -11.02
C ARG A 95 -1.08 3.72 -10.26
N VAL A 96 -0.54 2.65 -10.85
CA VAL A 96 0.54 1.84 -10.25
C VAL A 96 1.78 1.84 -11.16
N GLU A 97 2.92 2.26 -10.60
CA GLU A 97 4.22 2.27 -11.26
C GLU A 97 5.19 1.36 -10.49
N SER A 98 5.77 0.37 -11.16
CA SER A 98 6.65 -0.62 -10.52
C SER A 98 8.01 -0.63 -11.20
N LEU A 99 9.09 -0.60 -10.42
CA LEU A 99 10.46 -0.58 -10.95
C LEU A 99 10.91 -1.94 -11.49
N ALA A 100 10.51 -3.04 -10.82
CA ALA A 100 10.77 -4.40 -11.29
C ALA A 100 9.50 -5.25 -11.16
N ILE A 101 9.07 -5.87 -12.25
CA ILE A 101 7.89 -6.73 -12.28
C ILE A 101 8.34 -8.17 -12.50
N ILE A 102 8.16 -9.02 -11.50
CA ILE A 102 8.43 -10.45 -11.58
C ILE A 102 7.26 -11.12 -12.28
N ASP A 103 7.51 -11.74 -13.43
CA ASP A 103 6.53 -12.50 -14.19
C ASP A 103 6.33 -13.90 -13.59
N TYR A 104 7.42 -14.63 -13.32
CA TYR A 104 7.35 -15.94 -12.64
C TYR A 104 8.68 -16.36 -12.02
N PHE A 105 8.63 -17.43 -11.21
CA PHE A 105 9.79 -18.14 -10.68
C PHE A 105 9.91 -19.52 -11.33
N LYS A 106 11.12 -19.91 -11.76
CA LYS A 106 11.40 -21.25 -12.30
C LYS A 106 12.83 -21.67 -12.01
N ASP A 107 13.00 -22.90 -11.51
CA ASP A 107 14.31 -23.50 -11.21
C ASP A 107 15.23 -22.60 -10.35
N GLY A 108 14.64 -21.96 -9.33
CA GLY A 108 15.36 -21.03 -8.43
C GLY A 108 15.74 -19.68 -9.06
N LYS A 109 15.28 -19.38 -10.26
CA LYS A 109 15.52 -18.12 -10.97
C LYS A 109 14.27 -17.25 -11.03
N VAL A 110 14.49 -15.94 -11.09
CA VAL A 110 13.45 -14.90 -11.23
C VAL A 110 13.42 -14.44 -12.67
N TYR A 111 12.23 -14.39 -13.26
CA TYR A 111 12.01 -13.89 -14.62
C TYR A 111 11.17 -12.60 -14.53
N PHE A 112 11.64 -11.55 -15.19
CA PHE A 112 11.00 -10.23 -15.19
C PHE A 112 10.25 -9.98 -16.50
N LYS A 113 9.21 -9.14 -16.44
CA LYS A 113 8.46 -8.66 -17.60
C LYS A 113 9.20 -7.53 -18.34
#